data_AF-A0A9X2JDG4-F1
#
_entry.id   AF-A0A9X2JDG4-F1
#
_cell.length_a   1.000
_cell.length_b   1.000
_cell.length_c   1.000
_cell.angle_alpha   90.00
_cell.angle_beta   90.00
_cell.angle_gamma   90.00
#
_symmetry.space_group_name_H-M   'P 1'
#
loop_
_entity.id
_entity.type
_entity.pdbx_description
1 polymer ?
#
loop_
_entity_poly.entity_id
_entity_poly.type
_entity_poly.pdbx_seq_one_letter_code
_entity_poly.pdbx_strand_id
1 'polypeptide(L)' 'MKFIREVIIKHDPSIEELISCFECIKENGDVVVIKFDGERTLNQYTVFVTFPNDPTREMIRSDDSDLRTAFVKVLRLYLE' A
#
# COMPACT_ATOMS: atom_id res chain seq x y z
N MET A 1 -0.51 12.60 -5.71
CA MET A 1 -0.36 11.42 -6.61
C MET A 1 0.92 11.38 -7.45
N LYS A 2 1.47 12.51 -7.95
CA LYS A 2 2.70 12.50 -8.78
C LYS A 2 3.89 11.80 -8.08
N PHE A 3 4.10 12.09 -6.81
CA PHE A 3 5.13 11.45 -5.98
C PHE A 3 5.00 9.92 -5.93
N ILE A 4 3.79 9.40 -5.69
CA ILE A 4 3.52 7.95 -5.66
C ILE A 4 3.89 7.30 -7.01
N ARG A 5 3.53 7.95 -8.14
CA ARG A 5 3.91 7.47 -9.48
C ARG A 5 5.42 7.41 -9.65
N GLU A 6 6.15 8.44 -9.23
CA GLU A 6 7.62 8.50 -9.36
C GLU A 6 8.33 7.42 -8.54
N VAL A 7 7.85 7.13 -7.33
CA VAL A 7 8.42 6.06 -6.48
C VAL A 7 8.17 4.68 -7.07
N ILE A 8 6.97 4.39 -7.57
CA ILE A 8 6.62 3.04 -8.08
C ILE A 8 7.35 2.67 -9.36
N ILE A 9 7.68 3.63 -10.23
CA ILE A 9 8.42 3.37 -11.47
C ILE A 9 9.93 3.20 -11.25
N LYS A 10 10.43 3.52 -10.06
CA LYS A 10 11.83 3.29 -9.70
C LYS A 10 12.09 1.78 -9.70
N HIS A 11 13.27 1.37 -10.17
CA HIS A 11 13.65 -0.04 -10.22
C HIS A 11 13.69 -0.69 -8.84
N ASP A 12 14.05 0.07 -7.80
CA ASP A 12 14.20 -0.42 -6.42
C ASP A 12 13.89 0.69 -5.40
N PRO A 13 12.60 1.00 -5.14
CA PRO A 13 12.22 2.01 -4.15
C PRO A 13 12.40 1.47 -2.73
N SER A 14 13.02 2.27 -1.85
CA SER A 14 13.24 1.88 -0.46
C SER A 14 11.92 1.71 0.30
N ILE A 15 11.96 1.00 1.43
CA ILE A 15 10.78 0.85 2.29
C ILE A 15 10.30 2.21 2.80
N GLU A 16 11.21 3.13 3.12
CA GLU A 16 10.88 4.49 3.56
C GLU A 16 10.21 5.31 2.45
N GLU A 17 10.66 5.18 1.20
CA GLU A 17 10.00 5.83 0.05
C GLU A 17 8.57 5.30 -0.15
N LEU A 18 8.38 3.98 0.02
CA LEU A 18 7.06 3.34 -0.07
C LEU A 18 6.15 3.75 1.10
N ILE A 19 6.66 3.82 2.34
CA ILE A 19 5.93 4.32 3.50
C ILE A 19 5.52 5.78 3.29
N SER A 20 6.41 6.61 2.74
CA SER A 20 6.10 8.01 2.42
C SER A 20 4.94 8.13 1.42
N CYS A 21 4.79 7.17 0.50
CA CYS A 21 3.65 7.13 -0.40
C CYS A 21 2.33 6.88 0.34
N PHE A 22 2.33 6.03 1.37
CA PHE A 22 1.15 5.77 2.20
C PHE A 22 0.77 6.98 3.09
N GLU A 23 1.75 7.76 3.56
CA GLU A 23 1.46 9.03 4.23
C GLU A 23 0.76 10.02 3.28
N CYS A 24 1.14 10.06 1.99
CA CYS A 24 0.40 10.86 0.99
C CYS A 24 -1.03 10.35 0.77
N ILE A 25 -1.31 9.06 0.95
CA ILE A 25 -2.67 8.50 0.84
C ILE A 25 -3.54 9.00 1.99
N LYS A 26 -2.98 9.04 3.21
CA LYS A 26 -3.66 9.56 4.40
C LYS A 26 -4.08 11.02 4.27
N GLU A 27 -3.33 11.85 3.53
CA GLU A 27 -3.71 13.24 3.25
C GLU A 27 -5.04 13.36 2.48
N ASN A 28 -5.46 12.31 1.76
CA ASN A 28 -6.75 12.25 1.06
C ASN A 28 -7.91 11.79 1.97
N GLY A 29 -7.64 11.50 3.25
CA GLY A 29 -8.61 10.94 4.18
C GLY A 29 -8.85 9.43 4.02
N ASP A 30 -8.05 8.77 3.18
CA ASP A 30 -8.04 7.32 3.03
C ASP A 30 -7.26 6.66 4.17
N VAL A 31 -7.58 5.40 4.48
CA VAL A 31 -6.99 4.69 5.61
C VAL A 31 -6.10 3.56 5.10
N VAL A 32 -4.82 3.59 5.48
CA VAL A 32 -3.85 2.54 5.19
C VAL A 32 -3.66 1.67 6.43
N VAL A 33 -3.66 0.35 6.26
CA VAL A 33 -3.30 -0.60 7.31
C VAL A 33 -2.22 -1.54 6.81
N ILE A 34 -1.18 -1.70 7.62
CA ILE A 34 -0.07 -2.62 7.40
C ILE A 34 -0.04 -3.57 8.59
N LYS A 35 -0.34 -4.84 8.36
CA LYS A 35 -0.36 -5.89 9.37
C LYS A 35 0.82 -6.84 9.17
N PHE A 36 1.51 -7.13 10.27
CA PHE A 36 2.56 -8.13 10.38
C PHE A 36 2.01 -9.31 11.20
N ASP A 37 1.92 -10.49 10.57
CA ASP A 37 1.36 -11.69 11.19
C ASP A 37 2.47 -12.68 11.55
N GLY A 38 2.93 -12.65 12.81
CA GLY A 38 4.05 -13.48 13.27
C GLY A 38 3.75 -14.98 13.39
N GLU A 39 2.49 -15.38 13.35
CA GLU A 39 2.07 -16.79 13.40
C GLU A 39 2.09 -17.44 12.00
N ARG A 40 1.96 -16.63 10.94
CA ARG A 40 1.91 -17.13 9.56
C ARG A 40 3.31 -17.29 8.98
N THR A 41 3.53 -18.43 8.33
CA THR A 41 4.75 -18.72 7.56
C THR A 41 4.62 -18.38 6.07
N LEU A 42 3.41 -18.10 5.60
CA LEU A 42 3.09 -17.67 4.24
C LEU A 42 2.08 -16.51 4.31
N ASN A 43 2.30 -15.49 3.47
CA ASN A 43 1.43 -14.30 3.39
C ASN A 43 1.25 -13.61 4.74
N GLN A 44 2.38 -13.44 5.45
CA GLN A 44 2.44 -12.81 6.77
C GLN A 44 2.25 -11.30 6.73
N TYR A 45 2.36 -10.66 5.56
CA TYR A 45 2.11 -9.23 5.41
C TYR A 45 0.76 -9.01 4.73
N THR A 46 -0.14 -8.34 5.44
CA THR A 46 -1.39 -7.86 4.86
C THR A 46 -1.33 -6.34 4.79
N VAL A 47 -1.50 -5.78 3.60
CA VAL A 47 -1.55 -4.33 3.37
C VAL A 47 -2.86 -4.00 2.69
N PHE A 48 -3.62 -3.05 3.21
CA PHE A 48 -4.87 -2.64 2.58
C PHE A 48 -5.14 -1.15 2.75
N VAL A 49 -5.93 -0.61 1.82
CA VAL A 49 -6.42 0.76 1.82
C VAL A 49 -7.94 0.75 1.74
N THR A 50 -8.60 1.45 2.67
CA THR A 50 -10.03 1.71 2.60
C THR A 50 -10.29 3.18 2.29
N PHE A 51 -11.48 3.44 1.74
CA PHE A 51 -11.89 4.74 1.22
C PHE A 51 -13.15 5.25 1.94
N PRO A 52 -13.05 5.72 3.20
CA PRO A 52 -14.22 6.10 3.98
C PRO A 52 -15.07 7.19 3.33
N ASN A 53 -14.45 8.06 2.54
CA ASN A 53 -15.07 9.19 1.87
C ASN A 53 -15.55 8.88 0.44
N ASP A 54 -15.25 7.68 -0.09
CA ASP A 54 -15.67 7.23 -1.42
C ASP A 54 -16.30 5.83 -1.33
N PRO A 55 -17.62 5.73 -1.12
CA PRO A 55 -18.31 4.45 -0.96
C PRO A 55 -18.39 3.64 -2.27
N THR A 56 -18.02 4.23 -3.41
CA THR A 56 -18.02 3.52 -4.71
C THR A 56 -16.72 2.77 -4.96
N ARG A 57 -15.65 3.12 -4.23
CA ARG A 57 -14.34 2.53 -4.37
C ARG A 57 -14.19 1.33 -3.44
N GLU A 58 -13.91 0.17 -4.00
CA GLU A 58 -13.65 -1.04 -3.22
C GLU A 58 -12.31 -0.95 -2.48
N MET A 59 -12.22 -1.61 -1.33
CA MET A 59 -10.98 -1.73 -0.57
C MET A 59 -9.89 -2.38 -1.42
N ILE A 60 -8.72 -1.76 -1.48
CA ILE A 60 -7.53 -2.34 -2.07
C ILE A 60 -6.84 -3.21 -1.02
N ARG A 61 -6.45 -4.44 -1.35
CA ARG A 61 -5.78 -5.36 -0.42
C ARG A 61 -4.74 -6.22 -1.12
N SER A 62 -3.60 -6.43 -0.46
CA SER A 62 -2.60 -7.42 -0.81
C SER A 62 -2.19 -8.23 0.41
N ASP A 63 -2.17 -9.55 0.26
CA ASP A 63 -1.62 -10.50 1.22
C ASP A 63 -0.38 -11.13 0.56
N ASP A 64 0.81 -10.90 1.11
CA ASP A 64 2.09 -11.32 0.52
C ASP A 64 3.12 -11.75 1.56
N SER A 65 4.09 -12.54 1.11
CA SER A 65 5.21 -13.01 1.93
C SER A 65 6.41 -12.06 1.91
N ASP A 66 6.37 -11.02 1.07
CA ASP A 66 7.35 -9.95 0.99
C ASP A 66 6.67 -8.59 1.17
N LEU A 67 7.14 -7.81 2.14
CA LEU A 67 6.53 -6.53 2.51
C LEU A 67 6.60 -5.52 1.37
N ARG A 68 7.72 -5.47 0.66
CA ARG A 68 7.93 -4.55 -0.47
C ARG A 68 6.95 -4.85 -1.60
N THR A 69 6.77 -6.13 -1.92
CA THR A 69 5.81 -6.60 -2.92
C THR A 69 4.39 -6.21 -2.54
N ALA A 70 3.99 -6.39 -1.27
CA ALA A 70 2.69 -5.96 -0.78
C ALA A 70 2.48 -4.45 -0.98
N PHE A 71 3.48 -3.64 -0.61
CA PHE A 71 3.43 -2.19 -0.77
C PHE A 71 3.26 -1.77 -2.23
N VAL A 72 4.11 -2.28 -3.12
CA VAL A 72 4.08 -1.92 -4.55
C VAL A 72 2.75 -2.29 -5.19
N LYS A 73 2.19 -3.47 -4.87
CA LYS A 73 0.89 -3.90 -5.39
C LYS A 73 -0.23 -2.96 -4.96
N VAL A 74 -0.33 -2.66 -3.67
CA VAL A 74 -1.37 -1.75 -3.15
C VAL A 74 -1.23 -0.35 -3.72
N LEU A 75 -0.01 0.20 -3.77
CA LEU A 75 0.22 1.54 -4.32
C LEU A 75 -0.06 1.61 -5.83
N ARG A 76 0.18 0.52 -6.59
CA ARG A 76 -0.17 0.45 -8.02
C ARG A 76 -1.68 0.50 -8.21
N LEU A 77 -2.41 -0.35 -7.51
CA LEU A 77 -3.88 -0.37 -7.53
C LEU A 77 -4.47 0.98 -7.08
N TYR A 78 -3.79 1.70 -6.18
CA TYR A 78 -4.26 3.02 -5.74
C TYR A 78 -4.18 4.09 -6.85
N LEU A 79 -3.30 3.92 -7.83
CA LEU A 79 -3.10 4.85 -8.95
C LEU A 79 -4.02 4.59 -10.16
N GLU A 80 -4.70 3.44 -10.17
CA GLU A 80 -5.77 3.09 -11.10
C GLU A 80 -7.06 3.83 -10.70
#